data_AF-A0A942W779-F1
#
_entry.id   AF-A0A942W779-F1
#
_cell.length_a   1.000
_cell.length_b   1.000
_cell.length_c   1.000
_cell.angle_alpha   90.00
_cell.angle_beta   90.00
_cell.angle_gamma   90.00
#
_symmetry.space_group_name_H-M   'P 1'
#
loop_
_entity.id
_entity.type
_entity.pdbx_description
1 polymer ?
#
loop_
_entity_poly.entity_id
_entity_poly.type
_entity_poly.pdbx_seq_one_letter_code
_entity_poly.pdbx_strand_id
1 'polypeptide(L)'
;MKKAFRPTALPALLLAAVLLVLAPAVSGTSAGEALTGAVSPDASVLLFEPCGNTELFAYTDDTTYIAAADGSRSAVAEYPGQHAFLRAGVVTVVSDLGDFLAVQRFDADTLEETTSLPGFFPLEIAGEVLSFLEADGFGRLYAVLFGEPNEILVYDEAGGYTGSLLFAEPVRGMQVLDETLFVFFDGHVERIALHADFPQAGADVFPAAADVPHKMLDAETYIDSEGNLCTTDGTILLRTGANPTAVLTAYAGGSFFWASDPQTVSRFDTAGGAVALHPADGTLEALTGSAMLIRREGAFYRVPYGEFTQPATPTPTASPTPLPTPDPERVEVAFSGTYLIVPAGTTAARLRDALAPADVEVYTKNMSAAAGKLKTDQIAMVDGDLYTVIVPGDLNASGTVNTADLRLFQRVLAGDAALDDAAAFAADLNGDGTADAADLVLLSARIAA
;
A
#
# COMPACT_ATOMS: atom_id res chain seq x y z
N MET A 1 32.07 42.42 -2.79
CA MET A 1 32.19 43.07 -4.12
C MET A 1 30.91 42.79 -4.89
N LYS A 2 30.18 43.85 -5.24
CA LYS A 2 28.90 43.81 -5.95
C LYS A 2 29.08 43.14 -7.32
N LYS A 3 28.32 42.08 -7.61
CA LYS A 3 27.95 41.72 -8.98
C LYS A 3 26.43 41.77 -9.06
N ALA A 4 25.96 42.81 -9.74
CA ALA A 4 24.57 43.03 -10.06
C ALA A 4 24.13 41.97 -11.08
N PHE A 5 23.14 41.18 -10.72
CA PHE A 5 22.40 40.36 -11.68
C PHE A 5 21.28 41.25 -12.24
N ARG A 6 21.31 41.48 -13.56
CA ARG A 6 20.25 42.18 -14.28
C ARG A 6 19.19 41.14 -14.66
N PRO A 7 17.90 41.33 -14.34
CA PRO A 7 16.86 40.48 -14.90
C PRO A 7 16.63 40.91 -16.35
N THR A 8 17.00 40.04 -17.29
CA THR A 8 16.52 40.14 -18.67
C THR A 8 15.08 39.67 -18.70
N ALA A 9 14.16 40.62 -18.79
CA ALA A 9 12.79 40.36 -19.20
C ALA A 9 12.80 39.78 -20.63
N LEU A 10 12.15 38.64 -20.81
CA LEU A 10 11.50 38.31 -22.08
C LEU A 10 10.17 37.60 -21.75
N PRO A 11 9.03 38.11 -22.27
CA PRO A 11 7.72 37.52 -22.03
C PRO A 11 7.48 36.39 -23.04
N ALA A 12 7.09 35.21 -22.55
CA ALA A 12 6.48 34.18 -23.38
C ALA A 12 5.14 33.82 -22.75
N LEU A 13 4.19 34.73 -22.92
CA LEU A 13 2.77 34.50 -22.72
C LEU A 13 2.31 33.55 -23.84
N LEU A 14 2.42 32.23 -23.63
CA LEU A 14 1.74 31.27 -24.49
C LEU A 14 0.35 31.08 -23.90
N LEU A 15 -0.58 31.88 -24.40
CA LEU A 15 -2.01 31.73 -24.21
C LEU A 15 -2.43 30.42 -24.90
N ALA A 16 -2.33 29.30 -24.18
CA ALA A 16 -2.94 28.05 -24.62
C ALA A 16 -4.45 28.24 -24.51
N ALA A 17 -5.12 28.26 -25.66
CA ALA A 17 -6.56 28.28 -25.71
C ALA A 17 -7.10 27.03 -25.00
N VAL A 18 -7.75 27.24 -23.86
CA VAL A 18 -8.51 26.21 -23.14
C VAL A 18 -9.53 25.64 -24.12
N LEU A 19 -9.22 24.48 -24.68
CA LEU A 19 -10.24 23.63 -25.28
C LEU A 19 -11.01 23.08 -24.10
N LEU A 20 -12.19 23.64 -23.86
CA LEU A 20 -13.14 23.12 -22.88
C LEU A 20 -13.54 21.71 -23.35
N VAL A 21 -12.75 20.70 -22.99
CA VAL A 21 -13.19 19.31 -23.05
C VAL A 21 -14.22 19.22 -21.94
N LEU A 22 -15.49 19.24 -22.33
CA LEU A 22 -16.59 18.85 -21.46
C LEU A 22 -16.25 17.47 -20.94
N ALA A 23 -15.76 17.39 -19.70
CA ALA A 23 -15.83 16.16 -18.93
C ALA A 23 -17.28 15.66 -19.03
N PRO A 24 -17.52 14.35 -19.18
CA PRO A 24 -18.87 13.83 -19.07
C PRO A 24 -19.35 14.12 -17.65
N ALA A 25 -20.08 15.22 -17.48
CA ALA A 25 -20.83 15.51 -16.28
C ALA A 25 -21.89 14.41 -16.17
N VAL A 26 -21.60 13.37 -15.40
CA VAL A 26 -22.61 12.40 -14.98
C VAL A 26 -23.43 13.11 -13.93
N SER A 27 -24.61 13.56 -14.35
CA SER A 27 -25.61 14.20 -13.52
C SER A 27 -26.04 13.25 -12.39
N GLY A 28 -25.76 13.65 -11.14
CA GLY A 28 -26.33 13.10 -9.91
C GLY A 28 -26.10 11.61 -9.73
N THR A 29 -24.94 11.24 -9.19
CA THR A 29 -24.62 9.84 -8.88
C THR A 29 -25.33 9.39 -7.61
N SER A 30 -26.26 8.46 -7.76
CA SER A 30 -26.81 7.68 -6.64
C SER A 30 -25.77 6.68 -6.13
N ALA A 31 -25.93 6.17 -4.90
CA ALA A 31 -25.00 5.20 -4.34
C ALA A 31 -24.91 3.95 -5.26
N GLY A 32 -23.72 3.69 -5.80
CA GLY A 32 -23.46 2.56 -6.70
C GLY A 32 -23.34 2.91 -8.20
N GLU A 33 -23.52 4.18 -8.59
CA GLU A 33 -23.19 4.63 -9.96
C GLU A 33 -21.70 4.95 -10.10
N ALA A 34 -21.18 4.81 -11.32
CA ALA A 34 -19.78 5.11 -11.62
C ALA A 34 -19.54 6.61 -11.47
N LEU A 35 -18.50 6.97 -10.72
CA LEU A 35 -18.03 8.35 -10.59
C LEU A 35 -17.39 8.84 -11.89
N THR A 36 -16.81 7.91 -12.65
CA THR A 36 -16.10 8.19 -13.88
C THR A 36 -16.60 7.28 -15.01
N GLY A 37 -16.28 7.65 -16.25
CA GLY A 37 -16.21 6.67 -17.33
C GLY A 37 -15.04 5.70 -17.11
N ALA A 38 -14.76 4.88 -18.13
CA ALA A 38 -13.54 4.08 -18.15
C ALA A 38 -12.30 4.99 -18.16
N VAL A 39 -11.41 4.79 -17.20
CA VAL A 39 -10.12 5.48 -17.01
C VAL A 39 -8.97 4.59 -17.44
N SER A 40 -7.79 5.19 -17.62
CA SER A 40 -6.57 4.45 -17.91
C SER A 40 -6.27 3.38 -16.84
N PRO A 41 -5.78 2.18 -17.20
CA PRO A 41 -5.25 1.23 -16.23
C PRO A 41 -4.18 1.83 -15.32
N ASP A 42 -3.42 2.81 -15.83
CA ASP A 42 -2.33 3.48 -15.11
C ASP A 42 -2.81 4.68 -14.27
N ALA A 43 -4.13 4.97 -14.27
CA ALA A 43 -4.67 6.07 -13.47
C ALA A 43 -4.41 5.82 -11.97
N SER A 44 -3.92 6.82 -11.24
CA SER A 44 -3.65 6.75 -9.81
C SER A 44 -4.55 7.70 -9.04
N VAL A 45 -5.04 7.26 -7.88
CA VAL A 45 -5.82 8.11 -6.98
C VAL A 45 -4.85 8.90 -6.10
N LEU A 46 -4.99 10.22 -6.10
CA LEU A 46 -4.16 11.13 -5.28
C LEU A 46 -4.86 11.56 -3.99
N LEU A 47 -6.18 11.66 -3.99
CA LEU A 47 -6.98 12.19 -2.89
C LEU A 47 -8.32 11.47 -2.84
N PHE A 48 -8.77 11.12 -1.64
CA PHE A 48 -10.15 10.74 -1.36
C PHE A 48 -10.49 11.11 0.08
N GLU A 49 -11.10 12.28 0.28
CA GLU A 49 -11.31 12.85 1.61
C GLU A 49 -12.72 13.44 1.79
N PRO A 50 -13.29 13.38 3.01
CA PRO A 50 -14.58 14.01 3.33
C PRO A 50 -14.55 15.53 3.13
N CYS A 51 -15.60 16.07 2.50
CA CYS A 51 -15.82 17.50 2.28
C CYS A 51 -17.32 17.81 2.37
N GLY A 52 -17.73 18.39 3.50
CA GLY A 52 -19.15 18.64 3.78
C GLY A 52 -19.94 17.34 3.88
N ASN A 53 -20.93 17.16 3.00
CA ASN A 53 -21.81 15.97 2.99
C ASN A 53 -21.40 14.92 1.94
N THR A 54 -20.27 15.10 1.26
CA THR A 54 -19.74 14.21 0.23
C THR A 54 -18.24 13.98 0.47
N GLU A 55 -17.61 13.13 -0.32
CA GLU A 55 -16.16 13.06 -0.47
C GLU A 55 -15.73 13.82 -1.73
N LEU A 56 -14.56 14.47 -1.66
CA LEU A 56 -13.81 14.89 -2.84
C LEU A 56 -12.82 13.79 -3.20
N PHE A 57 -12.69 13.50 -4.49
CA PHE A 57 -11.67 12.59 -4.99
C PHE A 57 -10.89 13.24 -6.13
N ALA A 58 -9.59 12.96 -6.17
CA ALA A 58 -8.73 13.36 -7.28
C ALA A 58 -7.95 12.15 -7.78
N TYR A 59 -7.87 12.02 -9.10
CA TYR A 59 -7.06 10.99 -9.74
C TYR A 59 -6.29 11.58 -10.92
N THR A 60 -5.14 10.98 -11.24
CA THR A 60 -4.28 11.37 -12.34
C THR A 60 -4.11 10.22 -13.31
N ASP A 61 -4.31 10.49 -14.59
CA ASP A 61 -3.79 9.68 -15.70
C ASP A 61 -2.78 10.51 -16.53
N ASP A 62 -3.16 10.92 -17.74
CA ASP A 62 -2.50 11.98 -18.50
C ASP A 62 -2.96 13.38 -18.02
N THR A 63 -3.99 13.45 -17.18
CA THR A 63 -4.56 14.68 -16.64
C THR A 63 -5.08 14.42 -15.23
N THR A 64 -5.04 15.43 -14.37
CA THR A 64 -5.63 15.32 -13.03
C THR A 64 -7.05 15.86 -13.02
N TYR A 65 -7.98 14.98 -12.64
CA TYR A 65 -9.38 15.32 -12.46
C TYR A 65 -9.69 15.39 -10.97
N ILE A 66 -10.48 16.38 -10.57
CA ILE A 66 -10.94 16.58 -9.21
C ILE A 66 -12.47 16.63 -9.26
N ALA A 67 -13.15 15.84 -8.45
CA ALA A 67 -14.61 15.85 -8.44
C ALA A 67 -15.18 15.54 -7.07
N ALA A 68 -16.40 16.02 -6.84
CA ALA A 68 -17.23 15.55 -5.75
C ALA A 68 -17.86 14.21 -6.11
N ALA A 69 -17.85 13.27 -5.16
CA ALA A 69 -18.37 11.93 -5.37
C ALA A 69 -19.89 11.88 -5.65
N ASP A 70 -20.64 12.95 -5.32
CA ASP A 70 -22.05 13.12 -5.66
C ASP A 70 -22.29 13.71 -7.07
N GLY A 71 -21.23 14.01 -7.81
CA GLY A 71 -21.27 14.60 -9.14
C GLY A 71 -21.68 16.08 -9.16
N SER A 72 -21.76 16.74 -8.01
CA SER A 72 -22.21 18.14 -7.91
C SER A 72 -21.24 19.15 -8.55
N ARG A 73 -19.95 18.82 -8.58
CA ARG A 73 -18.87 19.70 -9.04
C ARG A 73 -17.66 18.90 -9.52
N SER A 74 -16.92 19.48 -10.46
CA SER A 74 -15.68 18.90 -11.00
C SER A 74 -14.75 19.99 -11.52
N ALA A 75 -13.45 19.74 -11.43
CA ALA A 75 -12.39 20.55 -12.01
C ALA A 75 -11.32 19.68 -12.67
N VAL A 76 -10.48 20.31 -13.45
CA VAL A 76 -9.35 19.69 -14.13
C VAL A 76 -8.12 20.53 -13.86
N ALA A 77 -7.04 19.90 -13.41
CA ALA A 77 -5.78 20.60 -13.23
C ALA A 77 -5.11 20.88 -14.58
N GLU A 78 -4.32 21.94 -14.66
CA GLU A 78 -3.62 22.32 -15.90
C GLU A 78 -2.55 21.29 -16.30
N TYR A 79 -1.97 20.60 -15.32
CA TYR A 79 -0.91 19.61 -15.51
C TYR A 79 -1.19 18.33 -14.72
N PRO A 80 -0.58 17.17 -15.09
CA PRO A 80 -0.70 15.94 -14.34
C PRO A 80 -0.08 16.09 -12.94
N GLY A 81 -0.90 16.03 -11.92
CA GLY A 81 -0.54 16.09 -10.51
C GLY A 81 0.15 14.82 -10.03
N GLN A 82 1.12 14.99 -9.14
CA GLN A 82 1.81 13.94 -8.39
C GLN A 82 1.37 13.91 -6.93
N HIS A 83 0.92 15.05 -6.40
CA HIS A 83 0.41 15.19 -5.04
C HIS A 83 -0.90 15.96 -5.04
N ALA A 84 -1.78 15.62 -4.10
CA ALA A 84 -2.99 16.36 -3.83
C ALA A 84 -3.27 16.42 -2.31
N PHE A 85 -3.73 17.58 -1.85
CA PHE A 85 -4.04 17.82 -0.43
C PHE A 85 -5.39 18.53 -0.31
N LEU A 86 -6.20 18.16 0.68
CA LEU A 86 -7.37 18.94 1.09
C LEU A 86 -7.10 19.55 2.48
N ARG A 87 -7.00 20.88 2.54
CA ARG A 87 -6.72 21.61 3.80
C ARG A 87 -7.58 22.86 3.88
N ALA A 88 -8.25 23.05 5.02
CA ALA A 88 -9.07 24.23 5.31
C ALA A 88 -10.00 24.67 4.15
N GLY A 89 -10.62 23.70 3.45
CA GLY A 89 -11.52 23.99 2.34
C GLY A 89 -10.83 24.34 1.01
N VAL A 90 -9.54 24.03 0.86
CA VAL A 90 -8.79 24.21 -0.39
C VAL A 90 -8.19 22.88 -0.82
N VAL A 91 -8.43 22.51 -2.08
CA VAL A 91 -7.75 21.39 -2.75
C VAL A 91 -6.50 21.96 -3.41
N THR A 92 -5.33 21.48 -3.03
CA THR A 92 -4.05 21.82 -3.67
C THR A 92 -3.58 20.63 -4.49
N VAL A 93 -3.34 20.82 -5.79
CA VAL A 93 -2.72 19.85 -6.69
C VAL A 93 -1.32 20.33 -7.03
N VAL A 94 -0.34 19.44 -6.96
CA VAL A 94 1.06 19.75 -7.29
C VAL A 94 1.53 18.83 -8.39
N SER A 95 2.00 19.44 -9.48
CA SER A 95 2.49 18.77 -10.68
C SER A 95 3.98 18.98 -10.84
N ASP A 96 4.69 17.97 -11.30
CA ASP A 96 6.12 18.06 -11.62
C ASP A 96 6.33 18.41 -13.09
N LEU A 97 6.99 19.55 -13.35
CA LEU A 97 7.35 20.01 -14.69
C LEU A 97 8.87 19.92 -14.95
N GLY A 98 9.59 19.13 -14.14
CA GLY A 98 11.01 18.90 -14.21
C GLY A 98 11.80 19.93 -13.40
N ASP A 99 11.87 21.17 -13.90
CA ASP A 99 12.69 22.23 -13.28
C ASP A 99 12.01 22.91 -12.09
N PHE A 100 10.68 22.83 -12.00
CA PHE A 100 9.88 23.41 -10.94
C PHE A 100 8.59 22.59 -10.73
N LEU A 101 7.98 22.76 -9.57
CA LEU A 101 6.66 22.21 -9.27
C LEU A 101 5.59 23.25 -9.60
N ALA A 102 4.56 22.88 -10.35
CA ALA A 102 3.38 23.72 -10.57
C ALA A 102 2.35 23.43 -9.49
N VAL A 103 1.96 24.46 -8.73
CA VAL A 103 0.95 24.35 -7.69
C VAL A 103 -0.34 25.00 -8.18
N GLN A 104 -1.45 24.25 -8.13
CA GLN A 104 -2.77 24.75 -8.47
C GLN A 104 -3.76 24.50 -7.33
N ARG A 105 -4.65 25.45 -7.08
CA ARG A 105 -5.57 25.44 -5.94
C ARG A 105 -7.00 25.71 -6.33
N PHE A 106 -7.89 24.91 -5.77
CA PHE A 106 -9.32 24.98 -5.98
C PHE A 106 -10.03 25.16 -4.64
N ASP A 107 -11.05 26.00 -4.62
CA ASP A 107 -11.98 26.07 -3.50
C ASP A 107 -12.76 24.74 -3.41
N ALA A 108 -12.77 24.09 -2.24
CA ALA A 108 -13.30 22.74 -2.10
C ALA A 108 -14.83 22.68 -2.26
N ASP A 109 -15.54 23.79 -2.01
CA ASP A 109 -17.00 23.86 -2.08
C ASP A 109 -17.49 24.09 -3.52
N THR A 110 -16.70 24.79 -4.34
CA THR A 110 -17.06 25.14 -5.73
C THR A 110 -16.27 24.38 -6.79
N LEU A 111 -15.06 23.92 -6.45
CA LEU A 111 -14.01 23.47 -7.37
C LEU A 111 -13.65 24.51 -8.45
N GLU A 112 -13.91 25.79 -8.18
CA GLU A 112 -13.33 26.88 -8.97
C GLU A 112 -11.93 27.21 -8.43
N GLU A 113 -11.08 27.79 -9.29
CA GLU A 113 -9.77 28.29 -8.85
C GLU A 113 -9.99 29.31 -7.72
N THR A 114 -9.32 29.09 -6.59
CA THR A 114 -9.61 29.86 -5.38
C THR A 114 -9.28 31.35 -5.56
N THR A 115 -10.08 32.21 -4.92
CA THR A 115 -9.83 33.66 -4.85
C THR A 115 -9.23 34.10 -3.51
N SER A 116 -9.22 33.22 -2.51
CA SER A 116 -8.67 33.50 -1.18
C SER A 116 -7.16 33.31 -1.09
N LEU A 117 -6.60 32.49 -1.97
CA LEU A 117 -5.17 32.23 -2.11
C LEU A 117 -4.77 32.39 -3.59
N PRO A 118 -3.47 32.48 -3.90
CA PRO A 118 -2.99 32.32 -5.27
C PRO A 118 -3.45 30.97 -5.84
N GLY A 119 -4.21 31.04 -6.94
CA GLY A 119 -4.82 29.88 -7.57
C GLY A 119 -3.83 29.02 -8.36
N PHE A 120 -2.84 29.64 -9.01
CA PHE A 120 -1.75 28.95 -9.70
C PHE A 120 -0.42 29.68 -9.50
N PHE A 121 0.64 28.96 -9.18
CA PHE A 121 2.00 29.50 -9.09
C PHE A 121 3.07 28.41 -9.23
N PRO A 122 4.28 28.76 -9.73
CA PRO A 122 5.43 27.87 -9.70
C PRO A 122 6.09 27.89 -8.32
N LEU A 123 6.50 26.71 -7.84
CA LEU A 123 7.38 26.54 -6.70
C LEU A 123 8.76 26.13 -7.23
N GLU A 124 9.79 26.94 -6.95
CA GLU A 124 11.17 26.77 -7.47
C GLU A 124 11.90 25.58 -6.82
N ILE A 125 11.34 24.38 -6.96
CA ILE A 125 11.89 23.09 -6.52
C ILE A 125 11.77 22.14 -7.71
N ALA A 126 12.87 21.52 -8.13
CA ALA A 126 12.81 20.45 -9.14
C ALA A 126 12.21 19.18 -8.51
N GLY A 127 11.30 18.50 -9.22
CA GLY A 127 10.64 17.31 -8.67
C GLY A 127 11.60 16.17 -8.32
N GLU A 128 12.71 16.03 -9.08
CA GLU A 128 13.72 14.99 -8.83
C GLU A 128 14.47 15.12 -7.49
N VAL A 129 14.44 16.30 -6.87
CA VAL A 129 15.08 16.54 -5.57
C VAL A 129 14.09 16.56 -4.40
N LEU A 130 12.78 16.50 -4.67
CA LEU A 130 11.74 16.50 -3.64
C LEU A 130 11.65 15.14 -2.95
N SER A 131 11.80 15.12 -1.62
CA SER A 131 11.58 13.91 -0.81
C SER A 131 10.16 13.88 -0.23
N PHE A 132 9.73 14.99 0.37
CA PHE A 132 8.41 15.11 1.00
C PHE A 132 7.81 16.48 0.72
N LEU A 133 6.50 16.51 0.54
CA LEU A 133 5.72 17.73 0.36
C LEU A 133 4.43 17.65 1.16
N GLU A 134 4.08 18.74 1.83
CA GLU A 134 2.84 18.85 2.59
C GLU A 134 2.31 20.28 2.55
N ALA A 135 1.01 20.44 2.77
CA ALA A 135 0.33 21.74 2.86
C ALA A 135 -0.40 21.89 4.20
N ASP A 136 -0.47 23.12 4.71
CA ASP A 136 -1.30 23.44 5.88
C ASP A 136 -2.61 24.19 5.55
N GLY A 137 -3.42 24.42 6.59
CA GLY A 137 -4.68 25.17 6.48
C GLY A 137 -4.52 26.67 6.21
N PHE A 138 -3.30 27.22 6.30
CA PHE A 138 -3.01 28.61 5.91
C PHE A 138 -2.57 28.72 4.45
N GLY A 139 -2.43 27.58 3.75
CA GLY A 139 -1.92 27.52 2.39
C GLY A 139 -0.40 27.54 2.30
N ARG A 140 0.33 27.39 3.40
CA ARG A 140 1.79 27.24 3.35
C ARG A 140 2.17 25.86 2.84
N LEU A 141 3.34 25.78 2.21
CA LEU A 141 3.91 24.53 1.75
C LEU A 141 5.19 24.20 2.51
N TYR A 142 5.35 22.92 2.83
CA TYR A 142 6.48 22.36 3.54
C TYR A 142 7.17 21.34 2.64
N ALA A 143 8.46 21.54 2.37
CA ALA A 143 9.21 20.66 1.50
C ALA A 143 10.50 20.17 2.17
N VAL A 144 10.79 18.89 2.01
CA VAL A 144 12.10 18.30 2.36
C VAL A 144 12.76 17.86 1.06
N LEU A 145 14.04 18.20 0.89
CA LEU A 145 14.80 17.83 -0.29
C LEU A 145 15.70 16.62 0.01
N PHE A 146 15.90 15.74 -0.97
CA PHE A 146 16.80 14.58 -0.86
C PHE A 146 18.25 14.98 -0.49
N GLY A 147 18.71 16.13 -0.97
CA GLY A 147 20.05 16.65 -0.67
C GLY A 147 20.18 17.30 0.71
N GLU A 148 19.05 17.67 1.34
CA GLU A 148 18.99 18.41 2.60
C GLU A 148 17.95 17.78 3.53
N PRO A 149 18.11 16.49 3.91
CA PRO A 149 17.05 15.74 4.58
C PRO A 149 16.80 16.19 6.03
N ASN A 150 17.65 17.04 6.59
CA ASN A 150 17.53 17.59 7.94
C ASN A 150 16.81 18.94 7.98
N GLU A 151 16.32 19.43 6.83
CA GLU A 151 15.74 20.76 6.69
C GLU A 151 14.35 20.67 6.05
N ILE A 152 13.36 21.28 6.71
CA ILE A 152 12.04 21.52 6.12
C ILE A 152 12.02 22.98 5.64
N LEU A 153 11.96 23.17 4.33
CA LEU A 153 11.79 24.47 3.70
C LEU A 153 10.31 24.87 3.79
N VAL A 154 10.06 26.12 4.18
CA VAL A 154 8.71 26.65 4.39
C VAL A 154 8.43 27.76 3.38
N TYR A 155 7.34 27.60 2.64
CA TYR A 155 6.87 28.54 1.64
C TYR A 155 5.53 29.13 2.05
N ASP A 156 5.33 30.41 1.76
CA ASP A 156 4.04 31.08 1.93
C ASP A 156 2.99 30.58 0.92
N GLU A 157 1.78 31.12 1.02
CA GLU A 157 0.68 30.75 0.13
C GLU A 157 0.91 31.10 -1.35
N ALA A 158 1.91 31.93 -1.68
CA ALA A 158 2.27 32.29 -3.04
C ALA A 158 3.50 31.54 -3.56
N GLY A 159 4.04 30.59 -2.78
CA GLY A 159 5.26 29.87 -3.11
C GLY A 159 6.55 30.65 -2.81
N GLY A 160 6.45 31.76 -2.09
CA GLY A 160 7.60 32.54 -1.62
C GLY A 160 8.30 31.83 -0.47
N TYR A 161 9.61 31.64 -0.56
CA TYR A 161 10.40 31.07 0.54
C TYR A 161 10.39 32.01 1.76
N THR A 162 9.97 31.49 2.91
CA THR A 162 9.84 32.26 4.16
C THR A 162 10.91 31.92 5.20
N GLY A 163 11.52 30.74 5.10
CA GLY A 163 12.50 30.24 6.05
C GLY A 163 12.50 28.72 6.09
N SER A 164 13.18 28.16 7.07
CA SER A 164 13.29 26.72 7.23
C SER A 164 13.29 26.29 8.69
N LEU A 165 12.97 25.01 8.91
CA LEU A 165 13.09 24.32 10.18
C LEU A 165 14.25 23.36 10.10
N LEU A 166 15.23 23.51 10.98
CA LEU A 166 16.44 22.69 11.01
C LEU A 166 16.36 21.66 12.14
N PHE A 167 16.66 20.42 11.80
CA PHE A 167 16.64 19.29 12.71
C PHE A 167 18.03 18.66 12.86
N ALA A 168 18.26 18.03 14.02
CA ALA A 168 19.54 17.37 14.30
C ALA A 168 19.75 16.11 13.46
N GLU A 169 18.67 15.52 12.96
CA GLU A 169 18.67 14.25 12.24
C GLU A 169 17.75 14.31 11.00
N PRO A 170 17.87 13.34 10.07
CA PRO A 170 17.08 13.33 8.84
C PRO A 170 15.59 13.13 9.10
N VAL A 171 14.77 13.98 8.49
CA VAL A 171 13.32 13.82 8.42
C VAL A 171 13.00 12.58 7.57
N ARG A 172 12.19 11.68 8.11
CA ARG A 172 11.75 10.43 7.48
C ARG A 172 10.33 10.50 6.91
N GLY A 173 9.62 11.56 7.23
CA GLY A 173 8.30 11.87 6.70
C GLY A 173 7.70 13.04 7.45
N MET A 174 6.60 13.56 6.93
CA MET A 174 5.83 14.59 7.61
C MET A 174 4.37 14.51 7.21
N GLN A 175 3.51 15.05 8.07
CA GLN A 175 2.09 15.13 7.81
C GLN A 175 1.49 16.32 8.54
N VAL A 176 0.58 17.04 7.89
CA VAL A 176 -0.29 18.00 8.58
C VAL A 176 -1.59 17.31 8.97
N LEU A 177 -1.94 17.41 10.26
CA LEU A 177 -3.22 17.00 10.80
C LEU A 177 -3.74 18.12 11.70
N ASP A 178 -4.93 18.62 11.38
CA ASP A 178 -5.53 19.82 11.97
C ASP A 178 -4.56 21.02 11.95
N GLU A 179 -4.22 21.56 13.13
CA GLU A 179 -3.30 22.68 13.31
C GLU A 179 -1.89 22.22 13.74
N THR A 180 -1.50 20.99 13.42
CA THR A 180 -0.18 20.43 13.79
C THR A 180 0.53 19.83 12.58
N LEU A 181 1.78 20.22 12.39
CA LEU A 181 2.73 19.51 11.52
C LEU A 181 3.45 18.46 12.37
N PHE A 182 3.25 17.19 12.03
CA PHE A 182 3.98 16.07 12.58
C PHE A 182 5.20 15.79 11.71
N VAL A 183 6.37 15.70 12.32
CA VAL A 183 7.64 15.42 11.65
C VAL A 183 8.18 14.10 12.17
N PHE A 184 8.38 13.13 11.28
CA PHE A 184 8.76 11.76 11.63
C PHE A 184 10.27 11.58 11.56
N PHE A 185 10.82 10.92 12.56
CA PHE A 185 12.23 10.61 12.71
C PHE A 185 12.44 9.13 13.03
N ASP A 186 13.70 8.70 13.09
CA ASP A 186 14.04 7.34 13.51
C ASP A 186 13.78 7.21 15.03
N GLY A 187 12.62 6.64 15.39
CA GLY A 187 12.25 6.34 16.78
C GLY A 187 11.55 7.46 17.55
N HIS A 188 11.21 8.59 16.91
CA HIS A 188 10.39 9.63 17.54
C HIS A 188 9.65 10.51 16.52
N VAL A 189 8.74 11.33 17.02
CA VAL A 189 8.00 12.34 16.24
C VAL A 189 8.07 13.66 16.96
N GLU A 190 8.29 14.74 16.21
CA GLU A 190 8.11 16.10 16.69
C GLU A 190 6.77 16.67 16.24
N ARG A 191 6.06 17.34 17.14
CA ARG A 191 4.80 18.06 16.87
C ARG A 191 5.09 19.55 16.84
N ILE A 192 4.77 20.16 15.71
CA ILE A 192 4.98 21.58 15.47
C ILE A 192 3.62 22.23 15.30
N ALA A 193 3.24 23.05 16.29
CA ALA A 193 1.99 23.80 16.24
C ALA A 193 2.02 24.79 15.08
N LEU A 194 0.96 24.77 14.28
CA LEU A 194 0.77 25.66 13.14
C LEU A 194 -0.04 26.87 13.59
N HIS A 195 0.61 28.03 13.53
CA HIS A 195 -0.02 29.31 13.77
C HIS A 195 0.16 30.20 12.54
N ALA A 196 -0.52 31.35 12.52
CA ALA A 196 -0.33 32.35 11.46
C ALA A 196 1.12 32.86 11.39
N ASP A 197 1.83 32.85 12.53
CA ASP A 197 3.27 33.14 12.58
C ASP A 197 4.10 31.95 12.08
N PHE A 198 5.39 32.18 11.82
CA PHE A 198 6.31 31.15 11.35
C PHE A 198 6.42 29.98 12.37
N PRO A 199 6.31 28.71 11.93
CA PRO A 199 6.35 27.55 12.83
C PRO A 199 7.69 27.43 13.57
N GLN A 200 7.69 26.84 14.76
CA GLN A 200 8.89 26.65 15.58
C GLN A 200 9.09 25.17 15.93
N ALA A 201 10.28 24.64 15.61
CA ALA A 201 10.65 23.25 15.88
C ALA A 201 10.98 22.97 17.37
N GLY A 202 10.93 21.70 17.78
CA GLY A 202 11.51 21.21 19.04
C GLY A 202 10.71 21.45 20.32
N ALA A 203 9.41 21.78 20.25
CA ALA A 203 8.61 22.10 21.44
C ALA A 203 7.94 20.87 22.09
N ASP A 204 7.56 19.87 21.29
CA ASP A 204 6.79 18.72 21.75
C ASP A 204 7.24 17.45 21.00
N VAL A 205 7.83 16.51 21.73
CA VAL A 205 8.50 15.32 21.17
C VAL A 205 8.02 14.08 21.91
N PHE A 206 7.58 13.07 21.18
CA PHE A 206 7.15 11.80 21.75
C PHE A 206 7.90 10.63 21.10
N PRO A 207 8.16 9.55 21.86
CA PRO A 207 8.82 8.38 21.33
C PRO A 207 7.89 7.68 20.32
N ALA A 208 8.42 7.30 19.17
CA ALA A 208 7.77 6.32 18.32
C ALA A 208 8.30 4.93 18.73
N ALA A 209 7.54 3.88 18.46
CA ALA A 209 8.05 2.51 18.46
C ALA A 209 9.32 2.39 17.59
N ALA A 210 9.97 1.22 17.59
CA ALA A 210 11.24 1.00 16.90
C ALA A 210 11.21 1.37 15.40
N ASP A 211 10.01 1.43 14.79
CA ASP A 211 9.79 1.77 13.38
C ASP A 211 9.23 3.17 13.18
N VAL A 212 9.65 3.78 12.07
CA VAL A 212 9.31 5.15 11.67
C VAL A 212 7.80 5.26 11.44
N PRO A 213 7.12 6.24 12.07
CA PRO A 213 5.74 6.54 11.75
C PRO A 213 5.57 6.88 10.28
N HIS A 214 4.61 6.21 9.63
CA HIS A 214 4.22 6.49 8.26
C HIS A 214 3.10 7.52 8.19
N LYS A 215 2.11 7.43 9.09
CA LYS A 215 0.93 8.30 9.11
C LYS A 215 0.33 8.43 10.51
N MET A 216 0.11 9.65 10.97
CA MET A 216 -0.69 9.96 12.14
C MET A 216 -2.18 9.82 11.82
N LEU A 217 -2.92 9.20 12.74
CA LEU A 217 -4.37 9.04 12.66
C LEU A 217 -5.09 10.04 13.55
N ASP A 218 -4.51 10.31 14.73
CA ASP A 218 -4.88 11.37 15.64
C ASP A 218 -3.66 11.82 16.45
N ALA A 219 -3.86 12.54 17.55
CA ALA A 219 -2.77 13.02 18.40
C ALA A 219 -2.00 11.90 19.13
N GLU A 220 -2.60 10.71 19.29
CA GLU A 220 -2.08 9.64 20.16
C GLU A 220 -1.89 8.30 19.43
N THR A 221 -2.33 8.20 18.16
CA THR A 221 -2.23 6.97 17.36
C THR A 221 -1.69 7.24 15.96
N TYR A 222 -0.90 6.28 15.48
CA TYR A 222 -0.25 6.35 14.18
C TYR A 222 -0.08 4.95 13.58
N ILE A 223 0.22 4.89 12.30
CA ILE A 223 0.63 3.69 11.59
C ILE A 223 2.11 3.79 11.31
N ASP A 224 2.90 2.77 11.66
CA ASP A 224 4.33 2.70 11.31
C ASP A 224 4.57 2.24 9.86
N SER A 225 5.83 2.24 9.43
CA SER A 225 6.22 1.80 8.08
C SER A 225 5.95 0.33 7.78
N GLU A 226 5.70 -0.51 8.79
CA GLU A 226 5.30 -1.92 8.62
C GLU A 226 3.78 -2.10 8.58
N GLY A 227 3.00 -1.01 8.72
CA GLY A 227 1.55 -1.04 8.74
C GLY A 227 0.96 -1.34 10.11
N ASN A 228 1.74 -1.37 11.19
CA ASN A 228 1.19 -1.61 12.52
C ASN A 228 0.52 -0.33 13.06
N LEU A 229 -0.65 -0.50 13.67
CA LEU A 229 -1.32 0.55 14.42
C LEU A 229 -0.68 0.65 15.80
N CYS A 230 -0.09 1.81 16.09
CA CYS A 230 0.70 2.08 17.28
C CYS A 230 0.15 3.31 18.02
N THR A 231 0.35 3.35 19.33
CA THR A 231 0.19 4.56 20.15
C THR A 231 1.51 5.31 20.28
N THR A 232 1.44 6.61 20.57
CA THR A 232 2.58 7.51 20.84
C THR A 232 3.44 7.12 22.05
N ASP A 233 3.01 6.15 22.84
CA ASP A 233 3.83 5.53 23.90
C ASP A 233 4.61 4.29 23.43
N GLY A 234 4.49 3.94 22.15
CA GLY A 234 5.15 2.80 21.51
C GLY A 234 4.38 1.47 21.59
N THR A 235 3.16 1.46 22.14
CA THR A 235 2.35 0.23 22.20
C THR A 235 1.76 -0.11 20.83
N ILE A 236 2.03 -1.33 20.33
CA ILE A 236 1.37 -1.86 19.13
C ILE A 236 -0.03 -2.33 19.51
N LEU A 237 -1.05 -1.64 19.02
CA LEU A 237 -2.47 -1.98 19.22
C LEU A 237 -2.91 -3.10 18.29
N LEU A 238 -2.46 -3.07 17.02
CA LEU A 238 -2.84 -4.03 16.00
C LEU A 238 -1.75 -4.16 14.95
N ARG A 239 -1.42 -5.39 14.56
CA ARG A 239 -0.58 -5.67 13.40
C ARG A 239 -1.48 -5.91 12.20
N THR A 240 -1.44 -5.02 11.21
CA THR A 240 -2.33 -5.12 10.04
C THR A 240 -1.73 -5.98 8.94
N GLY A 241 -0.40 -6.03 8.84
CA GLY A 241 0.35 -6.68 7.75
C GLY A 241 0.17 -5.99 6.38
N ALA A 242 -0.53 -4.85 6.33
CA ALA A 242 -0.81 -4.13 5.10
C ALA A 242 0.26 -3.08 4.82
N ASN A 243 0.58 -2.86 3.55
CA ASN A 243 1.37 -1.70 3.15
C ASN A 243 0.53 -0.44 3.37
N PRO A 244 0.91 0.42 4.34
CA PRO A 244 0.10 1.58 4.68
C PRO A 244 0.33 2.65 3.61
N THR A 245 -0.54 2.73 2.61
CA THR A 245 -0.59 3.94 1.78
C THR A 245 -1.58 4.92 2.38
N ALA A 246 -1.32 6.22 2.22
CA ALA A 246 -2.16 7.27 2.79
C ALA A 246 -3.62 7.18 2.32
N VAL A 247 -3.88 6.71 1.10
CA VAL A 247 -5.23 6.61 0.52
C VAL A 247 -5.95 5.31 0.89
N LEU A 248 -5.25 4.20 1.16
CA LEU A 248 -5.86 2.92 1.56
C LEU A 248 -6.01 2.75 3.08
N THR A 249 -5.93 3.85 3.83
CA THR A 249 -6.09 3.88 5.28
C THR A 249 -6.91 5.08 5.70
N ALA A 250 -7.84 4.89 6.63
CA ALA A 250 -8.66 5.96 7.19
C ALA A 250 -8.88 5.78 8.69
N TYR A 251 -9.04 6.89 9.41
CA TYR A 251 -9.42 6.89 10.81
C TYR A 251 -10.58 7.84 11.02
N ALA A 252 -11.67 7.33 11.60
CA ALA A 252 -12.86 8.12 11.84
C ALA A 252 -13.64 7.55 13.01
N GLY A 253 -14.06 8.42 13.93
CA GLY A 253 -14.95 8.04 15.04
C GLY A 253 -14.38 6.94 15.95
N GLY A 254 -13.07 6.92 16.17
CA GLY A 254 -12.40 5.88 16.97
C GLY A 254 -12.27 4.52 16.26
N SER A 255 -12.59 4.46 14.97
CA SER A 255 -12.40 3.27 14.14
C SER A 255 -11.30 3.50 13.12
N PHE A 256 -10.38 2.55 13.06
CA PHE A 256 -9.36 2.48 12.04
C PHE A 256 -9.82 1.55 10.90
N PHE A 257 -9.64 1.99 9.66
CA PHE A 257 -10.01 1.28 8.45
C PHE A 257 -8.78 1.11 7.56
N TRP A 258 -8.58 -0.08 7.02
CA TRP A 258 -7.51 -0.35 6.06
C TRP A 258 -7.92 -1.42 5.04
N ALA A 259 -7.28 -1.39 3.87
CA ALA A 259 -7.37 -2.49 2.93
C ALA A 259 -6.46 -3.63 3.40
N SER A 260 -7.04 -4.75 3.86
CA SER A 260 -6.26 -5.93 4.25
C SER A 260 -5.79 -6.74 3.04
N ASP A 261 -6.54 -6.65 1.96
CA ASP A 261 -6.21 -7.17 0.64
C ASP A 261 -6.89 -6.27 -0.41
N PRO A 262 -6.63 -6.44 -1.72
CA PRO A 262 -7.20 -5.58 -2.76
C PRO A 262 -8.74 -5.54 -2.81
N GLN A 263 -9.45 -6.44 -2.14
CA GLN A 263 -10.91 -6.55 -2.16
C GLN A 263 -11.56 -6.64 -0.78
N THR A 264 -10.82 -6.40 0.32
CA THR A 264 -11.38 -6.45 1.67
C THR A 264 -10.96 -5.24 2.49
N VAL A 265 -11.96 -4.55 3.03
CA VAL A 265 -11.77 -3.51 4.04
C VAL A 265 -11.87 -4.14 5.42
N SER A 266 -10.83 -3.95 6.21
CA SER A 266 -10.83 -4.29 7.61
C SER A 266 -11.07 -3.04 8.44
N ARG A 267 -11.82 -3.19 9.54
CA ARG A 267 -12.12 -2.14 10.51
C ARG A 267 -11.75 -2.61 11.91
N PHE A 268 -10.99 -1.82 12.63
CA PHE A 268 -10.65 -2.02 14.03
C PHE A 268 -11.25 -0.90 14.88
N ASP A 269 -12.11 -1.25 15.82
CA ASP A 269 -12.65 -0.31 16.82
C ASP A 269 -11.67 -0.23 18.00
N THR A 270 -11.09 0.94 18.24
CA THR A 270 -10.07 1.12 19.30
C THR A 270 -10.65 0.96 20.70
N ALA A 271 -11.95 1.20 20.90
CA ALA A 271 -12.62 0.99 22.18
C ALA A 271 -13.02 -0.48 22.38
N GLY A 272 -13.37 -1.18 21.29
CA GLY A 272 -13.85 -2.56 21.32
C GLY A 272 -12.77 -3.63 21.15
N GLY A 273 -11.61 -3.27 20.58
CA GLY A 273 -10.50 -4.18 20.31
C GLY A 273 -10.81 -5.28 19.28
N ALA A 274 -11.90 -5.14 18.52
CA ALA A 274 -12.38 -6.16 17.59
C ALA A 274 -12.15 -5.71 16.14
N VAL A 275 -11.61 -6.62 15.33
CA VAL A 275 -11.55 -6.47 13.88
C VAL A 275 -12.88 -6.94 13.27
N ALA A 276 -13.36 -6.22 12.27
CA ALA A 276 -14.49 -6.60 11.43
C ALA A 276 -14.14 -6.35 9.96
N LEU A 277 -14.70 -7.15 9.06
CA LEU A 277 -14.39 -7.18 7.63
C LEU A 277 -15.60 -6.74 6.81
N HIS A 278 -15.33 -6.08 5.70
CA HIS A 278 -16.31 -5.72 4.69
C HIS A 278 -15.73 -5.96 3.28
N PRO A 279 -16.36 -6.80 2.44
CA PRO A 279 -15.86 -7.08 1.10
C PRO A 279 -16.12 -5.89 0.16
N ALA A 280 -15.24 -5.72 -0.83
CA ALA A 280 -15.37 -4.78 -1.93
C ALA A 280 -15.70 -5.55 -3.22
N ASP A 281 -16.66 -5.04 -4.00
CA ASP A 281 -17.00 -5.56 -5.33
C ASP A 281 -16.16 -4.86 -6.41
N GLY A 282 -14.85 -5.02 -6.33
CA GLY A 282 -13.85 -4.35 -7.17
C GLY A 282 -12.50 -4.28 -6.47
N THR A 283 -11.53 -3.60 -7.09
CA THR A 283 -10.23 -3.34 -6.48
C THR A 283 -10.31 -2.07 -5.64
N LEU A 284 -9.87 -2.13 -4.39
CA LEU A 284 -9.78 -0.98 -3.48
C LEU A 284 -8.71 0.01 -3.96
N GLU A 285 -9.08 1.29 -4.03
CA GLU A 285 -8.19 2.37 -4.49
C GLU A 285 -8.00 3.44 -3.41
N ALA A 286 -9.04 3.73 -2.62
CA ALA A 286 -8.95 4.60 -1.45
C ALA A 286 -10.07 4.34 -0.43
N LEU A 287 -9.89 4.78 0.81
CA LEU A 287 -10.84 4.62 1.92
C LEU A 287 -11.10 5.94 2.64
N THR A 288 -12.32 6.10 3.15
CA THR A 288 -12.68 7.10 4.18
C THR A 288 -13.35 6.39 5.36
N GLY A 289 -13.73 7.13 6.40
CA GLY A 289 -14.52 6.56 7.50
C GLY A 289 -15.92 6.08 7.12
N SER A 290 -16.44 6.48 5.96
CA SER A 290 -17.83 6.24 5.54
C SER A 290 -17.96 5.44 4.24
N ALA A 291 -16.92 5.37 3.43
CA ALA A 291 -16.98 4.77 2.10
C ALA A 291 -15.62 4.26 1.62
N MET A 292 -15.67 3.41 0.61
CA MET A 292 -14.53 2.99 -0.19
C MET A 292 -14.66 3.52 -1.61
N LEU A 293 -13.52 3.88 -2.19
CA LEU A 293 -13.36 4.10 -3.61
C LEU A 293 -12.82 2.81 -4.23
N ILE A 294 -13.55 2.28 -5.22
CA ILE A 294 -13.18 1.04 -5.90
C ILE A 294 -13.04 1.25 -7.40
N ARG A 295 -12.18 0.44 -8.03
CA ARG A 295 -12.11 0.29 -9.49
C ARG A 295 -12.82 -0.99 -9.91
N ARG A 296 -13.78 -0.85 -10.83
CA ARG A 296 -14.49 -1.97 -11.48
C ARG A 296 -14.67 -1.69 -12.95
N GLU A 297 -14.30 -2.65 -13.80
CA GLU A 297 -14.40 -2.50 -15.27
C GLU A 297 -13.74 -1.22 -15.81
N GLY A 298 -12.65 -0.80 -15.15
CA GLY A 298 -11.91 0.41 -15.51
C GLY A 298 -12.58 1.72 -15.10
N ALA A 299 -13.65 1.75 -14.31
CA ALA A 299 -14.22 2.99 -13.78
C ALA A 299 -14.13 3.04 -12.25
N PHE A 300 -14.08 4.25 -11.69
CA PHE A 300 -14.11 4.46 -10.24
C PHE A 300 -15.54 4.54 -9.72
N TYR A 301 -15.79 3.94 -8.56
CA TYR A 301 -17.08 3.95 -7.88
C TYR A 301 -16.89 4.29 -6.41
N ARG A 302 -17.76 5.14 -5.88
CA ARG A 302 -17.89 5.37 -4.43
C ARG A 302 -18.93 4.41 -3.87
N VAL A 303 -18.51 3.57 -2.92
CA VAL A 303 -19.38 2.58 -2.29
C VAL A 303 -19.41 2.84 -0.78
N PRO A 304 -20.57 3.20 -0.18
CA PRO A 304 -20.69 3.30 1.27
C PRO A 304 -20.49 1.93 1.90
N TYR A 305 -19.97 1.90 3.13
CA TYR A 305 -19.91 0.65 3.87
C TYR A 305 -21.31 0.13 4.19
N GLY A 306 -21.51 -1.17 3.97
CA GLY A 306 -22.62 -1.93 4.52
C GLY A 306 -22.30 -2.43 5.93
N GLU A 307 -22.87 -3.58 6.28
CA GLU A 307 -22.57 -4.21 7.57
C GLU A 307 -21.17 -4.82 7.56
N PHE A 308 -20.35 -4.42 8.53
CA PHE A 308 -19.10 -5.12 8.82
C PHE A 308 -19.39 -6.39 9.59
N THR A 309 -18.82 -7.50 9.13
CA THR A 309 -18.93 -8.81 9.78
C THR A 309 -17.66 -9.10 10.56
N GLN A 310 -17.76 -9.59 11.80
CA GLN A 310 -16.57 -10.10 12.47
C GLN A 310 -15.96 -11.24 11.64
N PRO A 311 -14.62 -11.33 11.55
CA PRO A 311 -13.98 -12.54 11.05
C PRO A 311 -14.60 -13.70 11.78
N ALA A 312 -14.99 -14.74 11.03
CA ALA A 312 -15.51 -15.94 11.66
C ALA A 312 -14.49 -16.36 12.72
N THR A 313 -14.86 -16.29 14.01
CA THR A 313 -14.10 -16.98 15.04
C THR A 313 -14.06 -18.40 14.53
N PRO A 314 -12.86 -19.01 14.33
CA PRO A 314 -12.81 -20.39 13.89
C PRO A 314 -13.63 -21.15 14.92
N THR A 315 -14.85 -21.53 14.52
CA THR A 315 -15.59 -22.50 15.29
C THR A 315 -14.62 -23.66 15.36
N PRO A 316 -14.36 -24.29 16.53
CA PRO A 316 -13.65 -25.54 16.53
C PRO A 316 -14.46 -26.44 15.59
N THR A 317 -14.02 -26.54 14.34
CA THR A 317 -14.55 -27.49 13.39
C THR A 317 -14.44 -28.78 14.16
N ALA A 318 -15.58 -29.43 14.42
CA ALA A 318 -15.59 -30.73 15.06
C ALA A 318 -14.42 -31.48 14.45
N SER A 319 -13.44 -31.83 15.30
CA SER A 319 -12.20 -32.50 14.89
C SER A 319 -12.58 -33.42 13.74
N PRO A 320 -12.01 -33.22 12.53
CA PRO A 320 -12.53 -33.85 11.34
C PRO A 320 -12.77 -35.30 11.71
N THR A 321 -14.02 -35.75 11.65
CA THR A 321 -14.30 -37.19 11.79
C THR A 321 -13.31 -37.80 10.81
N PRO A 322 -12.37 -38.64 11.29
CA PRO A 322 -11.17 -38.97 10.54
C PRO A 322 -11.62 -39.28 9.14
N LEU A 323 -11.16 -38.45 8.18
CA LEU A 323 -11.36 -38.72 6.78
C LEU A 323 -10.95 -40.19 6.63
N PRO A 324 -11.77 -41.06 6.01
CA PRO A 324 -11.44 -42.47 5.88
C PRO A 324 -9.97 -42.55 5.48
N THR A 325 -9.17 -43.19 6.33
CA THR A 325 -7.71 -43.24 6.25
C THR A 325 -7.34 -43.32 4.77
N PRO A 326 -6.65 -42.31 4.20
CA PRO A 326 -6.27 -42.36 2.80
C PRO A 326 -5.53 -43.67 2.61
N ASP A 327 -5.99 -44.44 1.62
CA ASP A 327 -5.41 -45.72 1.28
C ASP A 327 -3.90 -45.51 1.08
N PRO A 328 -3.04 -46.07 1.95
CA PRO A 328 -1.59 -45.82 1.90
C PRO A 328 -0.93 -46.35 0.62
N GLU A 329 -1.71 -46.95 -0.29
CA GLU A 329 -1.27 -47.50 -1.57
C GLU A 329 -1.47 -46.55 -2.77
N ARG A 330 -2.17 -45.39 -2.64
CA ARG A 330 -2.39 -44.46 -3.76
C ARG A 330 -1.58 -43.17 -3.61
N VAL A 331 -0.58 -42.97 -4.48
CA VAL A 331 0.16 -41.71 -4.60
C VAL A 331 -0.71 -40.71 -5.38
N GLU A 332 -1.24 -39.69 -4.70
CA GLU A 332 -1.88 -38.56 -5.38
C GLU A 332 -0.81 -37.57 -5.82
N VAL A 333 -0.57 -37.53 -7.13
CA VAL A 333 0.36 -36.63 -7.81
C VAL A 333 -0.43 -35.50 -8.47
N ALA A 334 0.06 -34.27 -8.39
CA ALA A 334 -0.58 -33.11 -9.02
C ALA A 334 0.41 -32.32 -9.88
N PHE A 335 -0.09 -31.79 -11.00
CA PHE A 335 0.66 -30.91 -11.90
C PHE A 335 0.18 -29.47 -11.70
N SER A 336 1.12 -28.54 -11.53
CA SER A 336 0.84 -27.10 -11.44
C SER A 336 1.87 -26.34 -12.26
N GLY A 337 1.50 -25.95 -13.48
CA GLY A 337 2.44 -25.33 -14.43
C GLY A 337 3.66 -26.21 -14.69
N THR A 338 4.85 -25.72 -14.35
CA THR A 338 6.12 -26.44 -14.48
C THR A 338 6.46 -27.31 -13.25
N TYR A 339 5.55 -27.42 -12.28
CA TYR A 339 5.76 -28.18 -11.05
C TYR A 339 5.03 -29.52 -11.04
N LEU A 340 5.69 -30.53 -10.48
CA LEU A 340 5.13 -31.84 -10.16
C LEU A 340 5.13 -32.02 -8.63
N ILE A 341 3.95 -31.96 -8.03
CA ILE A 341 3.77 -32.04 -6.58
C ILE A 341 3.60 -33.49 -6.18
N VAL A 342 4.47 -33.96 -5.27
CA VAL A 342 4.49 -35.35 -4.79
C VAL A 342 4.43 -35.41 -3.26
N PRO A 343 3.76 -36.42 -2.67
CA PRO A 343 3.77 -36.62 -1.22
C PRO A 343 5.18 -36.87 -0.67
N ALA A 344 5.42 -36.43 0.56
CA ALA A 344 6.66 -36.70 1.27
C ALA A 344 6.93 -38.22 1.37
N GLY A 345 8.17 -38.63 1.07
CA GLY A 345 8.55 -40.04 1.08
C GLY A 345 8.25 -40.81 -0.21
N THR A 346 7.68 -40.16 -1.24
CA THR A 346 7.55 -40.74 -2.58
C THR A 346 8.93 -41.09 -3.15
N THR A 347 9.04 -42.20 -3.87
CA THR A 347 10.26 -42.63 -4.56
C THR A 347 10.05 -42.55 -6.07
N ALA A 348 11.12 -42.46 -6.85
CA ALA A 348 11.01 -42.46 -8.32
C ALA A 348 10.29 -43.71 -8.88
N ALA A 349 10.39 -44.86 -8.20
CA ALA A 349 9.65 -46.06 -8.57
C ALA A 349 8.14 -45.89 -8.35
N ARG A 350 7.74 -45.38 -7.18
CA ARG A 350 6.32 -45.12 -6.88
C ARG A 350 5.72 -44.05 -7.78
N LEU A 351 6.51 -43.06 -8.18
CA LEU A 351 6.08 -42.04 -9.14
C LEU A 351 5.82 -42.64 -10.53
N ARG A 352 6.72 -43.50 -11.02
CA ARG A 352 6.52 -44.26 -12.27
C ARG A 352 5.24 -45.10 -12.23
N ASP A 353 5.01 -45.80 -11.12
CA ASP A 353 3.81 -46.63 -10.96
C ASP A 353 2.52 -45.77 -10.95
N ALA A 354 2.57 -44.58 -10.33
CA ALA A 354 1.42 -43.68 -10.22
C ALA A 354 1.05 -42.98 -11.53
N LEU A 355 2.03 -42.72 -12.40
CA LEU A 355 1.84 -42.04 -13.68
C LEU A 355 1.77 -42.99 -14.89
N ALA A 356 1.80 -44.31 -14.65
CA ALA A 356 1.67 -45.29 -15.72
C ALA A 356 0.38 -45.06 -16.56
N PRO A 357 0.44 -45.13 -17.90
CA PRO A 357 1.54 -45.67 -18.71
C PRO A 357 2.61 -44.65 -19.17
N ALA A 358 2.65 -43.43 -18.63
CA ALA A 358 3.63 -42.42 -19.03
C ALA A 358 5.08 -42.89 -18.77
N ASP A 359 6.00 -42.47 -19.64
CA ASP A 359 7.44 -42.70 -19.44
C ASP A 359 7.98 -41.66 -18.45
N VAL A 360 8.52 -42.13 -17.31
CA VAL A 360 8.93 -41.25 -16.21
C VAL A 360 10.37 -41.53 -15.75
N GLU A 361 11.21 -40.52 -15.92
CA GLU A 361 12.59 -40.50 -15.45
C GLU A 361 12.80 -39.34 -14.46
N VAL A 362 13.61 -39.55 -13.42
CA VAL A 362 13.87 -38.52 -12.42
C VAL A 362 15.36 -38.28 -12.29
N TYR A 363 15.72 -37.00 -12.28
CA TYR A 363 17.07 -36.48 -12.25
C TYR A 363 17.27 -35.56 -11.05
N THR A 364 18.52 -35.46 -10.58
CA THR A 364 18.93 -34.35 -9.71
C THR A 364 18.97 -33.06 -10.53
N LYS A 365 19.05 -31.90 -9.86
CA LYS A 365 19.25 -30.59 -10.51
C LYS A 365 20.44 -30.56 -11.49
N ASN A 366 21.43 -31.43 -11.29
CA ASN A 366 22.62 -31.55 -12.14
C ASN A 366 22.48 -32.62 -13.24
N MET A 367 21.26 -33.08 -13.53
CA MET A 367 20.94 -34.10 -14.55
C MET A 367 21.58 -35.48 -14.33
N SER A 368 21.94 -35.82 -13.10
CA SER A 368 22.31 -37.19 -12.71
C SER A 368 21.07 -37.98 -12.32
N ALA A 369 21.03 -39.29 -12.59
CA ALA A 369 19.91 -40.14 -12.18
C ALA A 369 19.63 -40.02 -10.67
N ALA A 370 18.39 -39.69 -10.31
CA ALA A 370 17.99 -39.57 -8.91
C ALA A 370 17.80 -40.95 -8.26
N ALA A 371 18.24 -41.09 -7.02
CA ALA A 371 18.08 -42.31 -6.23
C ALA A 371 17.45 -42.02 -4.86
N GLY A 372 16.62 -42.94 -4.38
CA GLY A 372 15.96 -42.84 -3.07
C GLY A 372 14.62 -42.09 -3.10
N LYS A 373 14.34 -41.36 -2.02
CA LYS A 373 13.16 -40.50 -1.93
C LYS A 373 13.32 -39.31 -2.87
N LEU A 374 12.20 -38.90 -3.47
CA LEU A 374 12.10 -37.66 -4.20
C LEU A 374 12.34 -36.48 -3.27
N LYS A 375 12.95 -35.43 -3.81
CA LYS A 375 13.33 -34.22 -3.09
C LYS A 375 12.79 -33.02 -3.85
N THR A 376 12.48 -31.95 -3.13
CA THR A 376 12.24 -30.66 -3.78
C THR A 376 13.43 -30.29 -4.66
N ASP A 377 13.17 -29.63 -5.80
CA ASP A 377 14.17 -29.15 -6.77
C ASP A 377 14.87 -30.28 -7.58
N GLN A 378 14.31 -31.49 -7.57
CA GLN A 378 14.63 -32.53 -8.58
C GLN A 378 13.86 -32.30 -9.88
N ILE A 379 14.30 -32.92 -10.97
CA ILE A 379 13.64 -32.81 -12.27
C ILE A 379 13.00 -34.14 -12.62
N ALA A 380 11.70 -34.15 -12.86
CA ALA A 380 10.97 -35.29 -13.41
C ALA A 380 10.70 -35.05 -14.89
N MET A 381 11.14 -35.96 -15.75
CA MET A 381 10.76 -36.00 -17.16
C MET A 381 9.59 -36.96 -17.30
N VAL A 382 8.45 -36.46 -17.78
CA VAL A 382 7.21 -37.23 -17.98
C VAL A 382 6.80 -37.10 -19.43
N ASP A 383 6.82 -38.20 -20.19
CA ASP A 383 6.52 -38.23 -21.64
C ASP A 383 7.30 -37.20 -22.48
N GLY A 384 8.50 -36.82 -22.02
CA GLY A 384 9.39 -35.86 -22.68
C GLY A 384 9.28 -34.42 -22.17
N ASP A 385 8.31 -34.10 -21.32
CA ASP A 385 8.18 -32.80 -20.67
C ASP A 385 8.89 -32.77 -19.32
N LEU A 386 9.53 -31.63 -18.99
CA LEU A 386 10.29 -31.46 -17.75
C LEU A 386 9.47 -30.72 -16.69
N TYR A 387 9.44 -31.29 -15.50
CA TYR A 387 8.79 -30.72 -14.32
C TYR A 387 9.77 -30.65 -13.15
N THR A 388 9.71 -29.55 -12.40
CA THR A 388 10.40 -29.43 -11.11
C THR A 388 9.57 -30.14 -10.05
N VAL A 389 10.19 -31.11 -9.36
CA VAL A 389 9.57 -31.87 -8.29
C VAL A 389 9.45 -30.98 -7.05
N ILE A 390 8.23 -30.90 -6.51
CA ILE A 390 7.92 -30.24 -5.25
C ILE A 390 7.48 -31.29 -4.24
N VAL A 391 8.17 -31.35 -3.11
CA VAL A 391 7.74 -32.10 -1.94
C VAL A 391 7.28 -31.10 -0.88
N PRO A 392 5.96 -30.93 -0.65
CA PRO A 392 5.46 -29.93 0.31
C PRO A 392 6.09 -30.12 1.69
N GLY A 393 6.73 -29.06 2.21
CA GLY A 393 7.45 -29.03 3.48
C GLY A 393 8.93 -29.43 3.44
N ASP A 394 9.49 -29.86 2.30
CA ASP A 394 10.93 -30.17 2.15
C ASP A 394 11.67 -28.94 1.62
N LEU A 395 11.86 -27.95 2.48
CA LEU A 395 12.41 -26.64 2.13
C LEU A 395 13.92 -26.69 1.89
N ASN A 396 14.63 -27.63 2.53
CA ASN A 396 16.08 -27.79 2.36
C ASN A 396 16.47 -28.84 1.32
N ALA A 397 15.50 -29.34 0.53
CA ALA A 397 15.69 -30.37 -0.50
C ALA A 397 16.41 -31.63 0.01
N SER A 398 16.14 -32.05 1.25
CA SER A 398 16.72 -33.27 1.82
C SER A 398 15.96 -34.54 1.40
N GLY A 399 14.69 -34.39 0.97
CA GLY A 399 13.74 -35.47 0.73
C GLY A 399 13.05 -35.96 2.00
N THR A 400 13.18 -35.23 3.12
CA THR A 400 12.55 -35.57 4.40
C THR A 400 12.12 -34.30 5.12
N VAL A 401 10.81 -34.08 5.19
CA VAL A 401 10.19 -33.00 5.98
C VAL A 401 10.45 -33.23 7.47
N ASN A 402 11.27 -32.39 8.10
CA ASN A 402 11.61 -32.49 9.51
C ASN A 402 11.95 -31.13 10.15
N THR A 403 12.41 -31.14 11.41
CA THR A 403 12.76 -29.92 12.15
C THR A 403 13.82 -29.03 11.48
N ALA A 404 14.64 -29.57 10.55
CA ALA A 404 15.58 -28.78 9.78
C ALA A 404 14.88 -27.85 8.78
N ASP A 405 13.78 -28.29 8.17
CA ASP A 405 12.92 -27.47 7.29
C ASP A 405 12.20 -26.39 8.11
N LEU A 406 11.68 -26.76 9.28
CA LEU A 406 11.06 -25.82 10.21
C LEU A 406 12.03 -24.70 10.63
N ARG A 407 13.28 -25.05 10.96
CA ARG A 407 14.32 -24.07 11.32
C ARG A 407 14.75 -23.20 10.14
N LEU A 408 14.82 -23.77 8.94
CA LEU A 408 15.09 -22.99 7.73
C LEU A 408 13.97 -21.97 7.51
N PHE A 409 12.71 -22.38 7.63
CA PHE A 409 11.57 -21.50 7.44
C PHE A 409 11.52 -20.38 8.49
N GLN A 410 11.76 -20.68 9.76
CA GLN A 410 11.87 -19.67 10.82
C GLN A 410 12.93 -18.60 10.52
N ARG A 411 14.07 -19.01 9.96
CA ARG A 411 15.12 -18.07 9.56
C ARG A 411 14.73 -17.23 8.35
N VAL A 412 13.97 -17.78 7.41
CA VAL A 412 13.46 -17.04 6.26
C VAL A 412 12.48 -15.96 6.71
N LEU A 413 11.54 -16.31 7.60
CA LEU A 413 10.59 -15.35 8.17
C LEU A 413 11.26 -14.28 9.05
N ALA A 414 12.42 -14.60 9.63
CA ALA A 414 13.26 -13.63 10.36
C ALA A 414 14.20 -12.81 9.46
N GLY A 415 14.21 -13.03 8.14
CA GLY A 415 15.09 -12.35 7.19
C GLY A 415 16.54 -12.85 7.16
N ASP A 416 16.86 -13.92 7.90
CA ASP A 416 18.21 -14.49 8.04
C ASP A 416 18.57 -15.51 6.95
N ALA A 417 17.63 -15.83 6.06
CA ALA A 417 17.79 -16.78 4.95
C ALA A 417 16.82 -16.44 3.82
N ALA A 418 17.09 -16.99 2.63
CA ALA A 418 16.19 -16.90 1.48
C ALA A 418 15.85 -18.31 0.97
N LEU A 419 14.64 -18.47 0.46
CA LEU A 419 14.22 -19.65 -0.28
C LEU A 419 14.41 -19.38 -1.78
N ASP A 420 14.74 -20.43 -2.53
CA ASP A 420 14.58 -20.39 -3.98
C ASP A 420 13.12 -20.69 -4.36
N ASP A 421 12.76 -20.50 -5.63
CA ASP A 421 11.37 -20.61 -6.09
C ASP A 421 10.75 -21.99 -5.78
N ALA A 422 11.54 -23.06 -5.86
CA ALA A 422 11.06 -24.41 -5.58
C ALA A 422 10.83 -24.62 -4.06
N ALA A 423 11.73 -24.10 -3.22
CA ALA A 423 11.58 -24.17 -1.78
C ALA A 423 10.47 -23.24 -1.27
N ALA A 424 10.25 -22.08 -1.90
CA ALA A 424 9.14 -21.19 -1.61
C ALA A 424 7.79 -21.84 -1.94
N PHE A 425 7.68 -22.46 -3.12
CA PHE A 425 6.49 -23.24 -3.49
C PHE A 425 6.27 -24.45 -2.56
N ALA A 426 7.35 -25.09 -2.09
CA ALA A 426 7.25 -26.16 -1.10
C ALA A 426 6.87 -25.65 0.31
N ALA A 427 7.09 -24.37 0.60
CA ALA A 427 6.78 -23.74 1.87
C ALA A 427 5.34 -23.23 1.96
N ASP A 428 4.70 -22.89 0.83
CA ASP A 428 3.28 -22.56 0.72
C ASP A 428 2.42 -23.84 0.90
N LEU A 429 2.05 -24.14 2.15
CA LEU A 429 1.31 -25.34 2.54
C LEU A 429 -0.20 -25.12 2.56
N ASN A 430 -0.65 -23.86 2.65
CA ASN A 430 -2.05 -23.49 2.61
C ASN A 430 -2.55 -23.19 1.18
N GLY A 431 -1.63 -23.00 0.22
CA GLY A 431 -1.90 -22.76 -1.20
C GLY A 431 -2.35 -21.34 -1.54
N ASP A 432 -2.03 -20.35 -0.70
CA ASP A 432 -2.41 -18.95 -0.89
C ASP A 432 -1.40 -18.15 -1.75
N GLY A 433 -0.29 -18.79 -2.14
CA GLY A 433 0.77 -18.20 -2.96
C GLY A 433 1.86 -17.49 -2.18
N THR A 434 1.78 -17.42 -0.84
CA THR A 434 2.73 -16.72 0.02
C THR A 434 3.22 -17.61 1.15
N ALA A 435 4.53 -17.94 1.14
CA ALA A 435 5.13 -18.72 2.22
C ALA A 435 5.31 -17.88 3.50
N ASP A 436 4.38 -17.99 4.46
CA ASP A 436 4.33 -17.13 5.65
C ASP A 436 4.24 -17.88 7.01
N ALA A 437 3.91 -17.16 8.07
CA ALA A 437 3.79 -17.73 9.41
C ALA A 437 2.64 -18.75 9.55
N ALA A 438 1.58 -18.65 8.75
CA ALA A 438 0.50 -19.63 8.71
C ALA A 438 1.02 -20.98 8.21
N ASP A 439 1.86 -20.97 7.18
CA ASP A 439 2.49 -22.19 6.67
C ASP A 439 3.49 -22.78 7.66
N LEU A 440 4.21 -21.94 8.43
CA LEU A 440 5.10 -22.42 9.47
C LEU A 440 4.34 -23.26 10.51
N VAL A 441 3.10 -22.87 10.85
CA VAL A 441 2.24 -23.63 11.75
C VAL A 441 1.84 -24.97 11.13
N LEU A 442 1.49 -24.99 9.85
CA LEU A 442 1.16 -26.22 9.11
C LEU A 442 2.37 -27.16 9.03
N LEU A 443 3.56 -26.62 8.78
CA LEU A 443 4.81 -27.37 8.75
C LEU A 443 5.12 -27.97 10.12
N SER A 444 4.93 -27.20 11.20
CA SER A 444 5.13 -27.67 12.58
C SER A 444 4.18 -28.81 12.93
N ALA A 445 2.89 -28.69 12.59
CA ALA A 445 1.90 -29.74 12.81
C ALA A 445 2.24 -31.03 12.05
N ARG A 446 2.75 -30.91 10.81
CA ARG A 446 3.14 -32.04 9.97
C ARG A 446 4.37 -32.79 10.47
N ILE A 447 5.27 -32.13 11.19
CA ILE A 447 6.47 -32.74 11.81
C ILE A 447 6.13 -33.42 13.15
N ALA A 448 5.09 -32.95 13.84
CA ALA A 448 4.65 -33.49 15.13
C ALA A 448 3.77 -34.76 15.02
N ALA A 449 3.29 -35.07 13.81
CA ALA A 449 2.52 -36.27 13.48
C ALA A 449 3.45 -37.42 13.05
#